data_AF-A0A519KV74-F1
#
_entry.id   AF-A0A519KV74-F1
#
_cell.length_a   1.000
_cell.length_b   1.000
_cell.length_c   1.000
_cell.angle_alpha   90.00
_cell.angle_beta   90.00
_cell.angle_gamma   90.00
#
_symmetry.space_group_name_H-M   'P 1'
#
loop_
_entity.id
_entity.type
_entity.pdbx_description
1 polymer ?
#
loop_
_entity_poly.entity_id
_entity_poly.type
_entity_poly.pdbx_seq_one_letter_code
_entity_poly.pdbx_strand_id
1 'polypeptide(L)'
;MEIGNRYFQQSVLKYALRFRHILFTDEKTGKKVSFKRSELHGLNILSQGEKRALYILNLIFEVESRRNNKQKTLFIVDDIADSFDYKNKYAIIQYLKDISEEPMFYQIILTHNFDFFRTIQERILTSNKWDNSFIAQRNKDEIVLIKAGKKEITNPFEQWRQDIDKEKKIFVACIPFVRNLIDFKEGNSENYMLLTSLLHIKDDSETINVGKIKEAYLDNLKGINLDNYDQNDKVLDYIYSVADAIEAEKIKDDSSIVDGN
;
A
#
# COMPACT_ATOMS: atom_id res chain seq x y z
N MET A 1 -18.90 6.08 -10.56
CA MET A 1 -18.81 5.90 -9.09
C MET A 1 -19.80 4.87 -8.52
N GLU A 2 -20.90 4.53 -9.21
CA GLU A 2 -21.87 3.50 -8.74
C GLU A 2 -21.53 2.04 -9.12
N ILE A 3 -20.55 1.83 -10.01
CA ILE A 3 -20.26 0.50 -10.57
C ILE A 3 -19.35 -0.30 -9.62
N GLY A 4 -18.37 0.32 -8.96
CA GLY A 4 -17.42 -0.37 -8.05
C GLY A 4 -18.07 -0.95 -6.78
N ASN A 5 -19.13 -0.31 -6.27
CA ASN A 5 -19.80 -0.74 -5.03
C ASN A 5 -20.63 -2.02 -5.20
N ARG A 6 -21.09 -2.33 -6.43
CA ARG A 6 -21.78 -3.61 -6.73
C ARG A 6 -20.82 -4.78 -6.85
N TYR A 7 -19.60 -4.55 -7.31
CA TYR A 7 -18.59 -5.60 -7.44
C TYR A 7 -18.02 -5.99 -6.08
N PHE A 8 -17.79 -5.03 -5.18
CA PHE A 8 -17.39 -5.29 -3.78
C PHE A 8 -18.39 -6.19 -3.03
N GLN A 9 -19.69 -6.06 -3.32
CA GLN A 9 -20.73 -6.92 -2.74
C GLN A 9 -20.75 -8.35 -3.29
N GLN A 10 -20.19 -8.59 -4.48
CA GLN A 10 -20.19 -9.89 -5.14
C GLN A 10 -18.87 -10.66 -5.02
N SER A 11 -17.73 -9.98 -4.85
CA SER A 11 -16.40 -10.63 -4.88
C SER A 11 -15.96 -11.24 -3.55
N VAL A 12 -16.43 -10.72 -2.41
CA VAL A 12 -15.93 -11.14 -1.08
C VAL A 12 -16.41 -12.54 -0.63
N LEU A 13 -17.44 -13.15 -1.23
CA LEU A 13 -17.94 -14.44 -0.74
C LEU A 13 -18.76 -15.23 -1.78
N LYS A 14 -18.10 -15.82 -2.78
CA LYS A 14 -18.78 -16.70 -3.75
C LYS A 14 -18.97 -18.14 -3.25
N TYR A 15 -18.34 -18.57 -2.16
CA TYR A 15 -18.52 -19.92 -1.65
C TYR A 15 -18.73 -19.99 -0.13
N ALA A 16 -19.81 -20.68 0.25
CA ALA A 16 -20.19 -21.17 1.58
C ALA A 16 -20.95 -20.24 2.54
N LEU A 17 -22.06 -19.63 2.09
CA LEU A 17 -23.04 -18.95 2.96
C LEU A 17 -24.22 -19.87 3.31
N ARG A 18 -24.47 -20.15 4.60
CA ARG A 18 -25.61 -20.95 5.05
C ARG A 18 -26.44 -20.30 6.18
N PHE A 19 -26.58 -18.97 6.19
CA PHE A 19 -27.59 -18.30 7.02
C PHE A 19 -28.88 -18.14 6.22
N ARG A 20 -29.97 -18.81 6.66
CA ARG A 20 -31.25 -18.79 5.94
C ARG A 20 -32.14 -17.59 6.31
N HIS A 21 -32.10 -17.10 7.56
CA HIS A 21 -32.98 -16.02 8.03
C HIS A 21 -32.36 -15.24 9.18
N ILE A 22 -32.52 -13.92 9.17
CA ILE A 22 -32.27 -13.04 10.34
C ILE A 22 -33.64 -12.70 10.93
N LEU A 23 -33.81 -12.84 12.25
CA LEU A 23 -35.02 -12.46 12.98
C LEU A 23 -34.74 -11.24 13.86
N PHE A 24 -35.46 -10.16 13.62
CA PHE A 24 -35.55 -9.02 14.51
C PHE A 24 -36.87 -9.07 15.27
N THR A 25 -36.81 -8.82 16.58
CA THR A 25 -38.00 -8.59 17.40
C THR A 25 -37.98 -7.15 17.86
N ASP A 26 -39.00 -6.38 17.51
CA ASP A 26 -39.21 -5.05 18.06
C ASP A 26 -39.62 -5.19 19.53
N GLU A 27 -38.78 -4.70 20.44
CA GLU A 27 -39.02 -4.80 21.89
C GLU A 27 -40.24 -4.01 22.38
N LYS A 28 -40.65 -2.97 21.63
CA LYS A 28 -41.80 -2.11 22.00
C LYS A 28 -43.11 -2.66 21.47
N THR A 29 -43.10 -3.28 20.30
CA THR A 29 -44.33 -3.78 19.64
C THR A 29 -44.45 -5.29 19.66
N GLY A 30 -43.40 -6.02 20.05
CA GLY A 30 -43.32 -7.49 19.97
C GLY A 30 -43.28 -8.02 18.53
N LYS A 31 -43.27 -7.14 17.52
CA LYS A 31 -43.37 -7.52 16.12
C LYS A 31 -42.07 -8.18 15.65
N LYS A 32 -42.20 -9.38 15.11
CA LYS A 32 -41.08 -10.12 14.52
C LYS A 32 -40.99 -9.85 13.03
N VAL A 33 -39.82 -9.45 12.57
CA VAL A 33 -39.50 -9.30 11.14
C VAL A 33 -38.38 -10.26 10.83
N SER A 34 -38.62 -11.16 9.86
CA SER A 34 -37.59 -12.06 9.34
C SER A 34 -37.29 -11.71 7.91
N PHE A 35 -36.01 -11.63 7.54
CA PHE A 35 -35.60 -11.46 6.15
C PHE A 35 -34.38 -12.30 5.81
N LYS A 36 -34.24 -12.62 4.53
CA LYS A 36 -33.09 -13.32 3.96
C LYS A 36 -32.00 -12.31 3.62
N ARG A 37 -30.74 -12.75 3.58
CA ARG A 37 -29.61 -11.89 3.17
C ARG A 37 -29.78 -11.35 1.74
N SER A 38 -30.42 -12.09 0.84
CA SER A 38 -30.76 -11.61 -0.51
C SER A 38 -31.76 -10.44 -0.52
N GLU A 39 -32.51 -10.25 0.57
CA GLU A 39 -33.53 -9.22 0.70
C GLU A 39 -32.97 -7.94 1.37
N LEU A 40 -31.74 -7.98 1.91
CA LEU A 40 -31.09 -6.84 2.58
C LEU A 40 -31.01 -5.60 1.69
N HIS A 41 -30.70 -5.77 0.40
CA HIS A 41 -30.61 -4.67 -0.55
C HIS A 41 -31.97 -4.05 -0.87
N GLY A 42 -33.04 -4.85 -0.81
CA GLY A 42 -34.42 -4.43 -1.03
C GLY A 42 -35.10 -3.80 0.18
N LEU A 43 -34.44 -3.79 1.35
CA LEU A 43 -34.90 -3.04 2.52
C LEU A 43 -34.69 -1.54 2.27
N ASN A 44 -35.66 -0.90 1.62
CA ASN A 44 -35.70 0.56 1.39
C ASN A 44 -35.91 1.36 2.69
N ILE A 45 -36.03 0.69 3.83
CA ILE A 45 -36.26 1.28 5.15
C ILE A 45 -34.94 1.72 5.79
N LEU A 46 -33.82 1.09 5.43
CA LEU A 46 -32.50 1.38 6.00
C LEU A 46 -31.78 2.47 5.21
N SER A 47 -31.20 3.42 5.91
CA SER A 47 -30.20 4.34 5.36
C SER A 47 -28.97 3.55 4.87
N GLN A 48 -28.15 4.19 4.03
CA GLN A 48 -26.92 3.55 3.52
C GLN A 48 -25.94 3.20 4.65
N GLY A 49 -25.87 4.01 5.70
CA GLY A 49 -25.05 3.73 6.88
C GLY A 49 -25.52 2.49 7.63
N GLU A 50 -26.83 2.33 7.82
CA GLU A 50 -27.41 1.16 8.48
C GLU A 50 -27.27 -0.13 7.64
N LYS A 51 -27.47 -0.05 6.32
CA LYS A 51 -27.21 -1.19 5.42
C LYS A 51 -25.76 -1.67 5.55
N ARG A 52 -24.82 -0.74 5.63
CA ARG A 52 -23.40 -1.03 5.79
C ARG A 52 -23.09 -1.64 7.17
N ALA A 53 -23.65 -1.09 8.24
CA ALA A 53 -23.49 -1.64 9.59
C ALA A 53 -24.06 -3.07 9.70
N LEU A 54 -25.26 -3.30 9.16
CA LEU A 54 -25.89 -4.63 9.15
C LEU A 54 -25.09 -5.64 8.32
N TYR A 55 -24.51 -5.22 7.21
CA TYR A 55 -23.61 -6.07 6.41
C TYR A 55 -22.38 -6.50 7.19
N ILE A 56 -21.69 -5.54 7.83
CA ILE A 56 -20.49 -5.83 8.64
C ILE A 56 -20.85 -6.76 9.80
N LEU A 57 -21.96 -6.50 10.49
CA LEU A 57 -22.44 -7.34 11.59
C LEU A 57 -22.71 -8.78 11.15
N ASN A 58 -23.34 -8.97 9.98
CA ASN A 58 -23.56 -10.30 9.41
C ASN A 58 -22.26 -11.03 9.12
N LEU A 59 -21.25 -10.32 8.60
CA LEU A 59 -19.93 -10.90 8.35
C LEU A 59 -19.27 -11.34 9.67
N ILE A 60 -19.36 -10.52 10.71
CA ILE A 60 -18.82 -10.86 12.04
C ILE A 60 -19.49 -12.12 12.59
N PHE A 61 -20.82 -12.17 12.61
CA PHE A 61 -21.53 -13.37 13.10
C PHE A 61 -21.17 -14.64 12.34
N GLU A 62 -20.92 -14.52 11.04
CA GLU A 62 -20.57 -15.64 10.20
C GLU A 62 -19.17 -16.18 10.48
N VAL A 63 -18.20 -15.28 10.68
CA VAL A 63 -16.85 -15.65 11.14
C VAL A 63 -16.92 -16.33 12.50
N GLU A 64 -17.64 -15.75 13.47
CA GLU A 64 -17.79 -16.34 14.81
C GLU A 64 -18.50 -17.70 14.79
N SER A 65 -19.51 -17.86 13.93
CA SER A 65 -20.17 -19.16 13.77
C SER A 65 -19.23 -20.22 13.22
N ARG A 66 -18.41 -19.90 12.21
CA ARG A 66 -17.39 -20.82 11.68
C ARG A 66 -16.33 -21.15 12.72
N ARG A 67 -15.94 -20.17 13.54
CA ARG A 67 -14.98 -20.33 14.64
C ARG A 67 -15.50 -21.32 15.67
N ASN A 68 -16.73 -21.12 16.15
CA ASN A 68 -17.39 -22.00 17.12
C ASN A 68 -17.57 -23.43 16.60
N ASN A 69 -17.82 -23.57 15.29
CA ASN A 69 -17.95 -24.87 14.63
C ASN A 69 -16.60 -25.49 14.23
N LYS A 70 -15.46 -24.85 14.53
CA LYS A 70 -14.11 -25.24 14.10
C LYS A 70 -14.03 -25.55 12.60
N GLN A 71 -14.77 -24.77 11.81
CA GLN A 71 -14.89 -24.99 10.38
C GLN A 71 -13.66 -24.42 9.67
N LYS A 72 -12.88 -25.31 9.04
CA LYS A 72 -11.76 -24.91 8.18
C LYS A 72 -12.26 -24.00 7.06
N THR A 73 -11.74 -22.78 6.98
CA THR A 73 -12.27 -21.73 6.09
C THR A 73 -11.16 -20.93 5.44
N LEU A 74 -11.27 -20.70 4.13
CA LEU A 74 -10.45 -19.74 3.38
C LEU A 74 -11.28 -18.48 3.13
N PHE A 75 -10.77 -17.34 3.57
CA PHE A 75 -11.30 -16.01 3.28
C PHE A 75 -10.56 -15.41 2.10
N ILE A 76 -11.30 -14.86 1.13
CA ILE A 76 -10.75 -14.10 0.01
C ILE A 76 -11.24 -12.67 0.18
N VAL A 77 -10.29 -11.77 0.41
CA VAL A 77 -10.54 -10.37 0.74
C VAL A 77 -10.08 -9.54 -0.44
N ASP A 78 -11.03 -9.03 -1.21
CA ASP A 78 -10.77 -8.29 -2.44
C ASP A 78 -10.95 -6.79 -2.21
N ASP A 79 -9.83 -6.08 -2.28
CA ASP A 79 -9.71 -4.63 -2.34
C ASP A 79 -10.55 -3.83 -1.34
N ILE A 80 -10.40 -4.19 -0.07
CA ILE A 80 -11.19 -3.58 0.99
C ILE A 80 -10.76 -2.16 1.34
N ALA A 81 -9.53 -1.76 1.02
CA ALA A 81 -8.92 -0.52 1.51
C ALA A 81 -9.74 0.73 1.13
N ASP A 82 -10.22 0.81 -0.11
CA ASP A 82 -10.95 1.97 -0.63
C ASP A 82 -12.36 2.11 -0.08
N SER A 83 -12.92 1.01 0.42
CA SER A 83 -14.27 1.02 0.95
C SER A 83 -14.34 1.65 2.34
N PHE A 84 -13.25 1.72 3.11
CA PHE A 84 -13.28 2.14 4.51
C PHE A 84 -12.65 3.50 4.76
N ASP A 85 -13.41 4.34 5.46
CA ASP A 85 -12.96 5.66 5.91
C ASP A 85 -11.70 5.51 6.79
N TYR A 86 -10.71 6.39 6.63
CA TYR A 86 -9.39 6.29 7.26
C TYR A 86 -9.47 6.17 8.79
N LYS A 87 -10.52 6.74 9.41
CA LYS A 87 -10.80 6.60 10.85
C LYS A 87 -11.07 5.15 11.29
N ASN A 88 -11.60 4.31 10.41
CA ASN A 88 -11.95 2.92 10.70
C ASN A 88 -10.95 1.90 10.13
N LYS A 89 -9.90 2.34 9.41
CA LYS A 89 -8.89 1.47 8.79
C LYS A 89 -8.25 0.51 9.80
N TYR A 90 -7.96 1.01 11.01
CA TYR A 90 -7.35 0.20 12.08
C TYR A 90 -8.23 -0.91 12.64
N ALA A 91 -9.55 -0.68 12.73
CA ALA A 91 -10.47 -1.68 13.24
C ALA A 91 -10.50 -2.93 12.34
N ILE A 92 -10.40 -2.73 11.03
CA ILE A 92 -10.43 -3.82 10.05
C ILE A 92 -9.10 -4.55 9.99
N ILE A 93 -7.98 -3.82 10.08
CA ILE A 93 -6.66 -4.45 10.20
C ILE A 93 -6.62 -5.35 11.43
N GLN A 94 -7.13 -4.87 12.57
CA GLN A 94 -7.23 -5.69 13.77
C GLN A 94 -8.12 -6.91 13.55
N TYR A 95 -9.28 -6.74 12.92
CA TYR A 95 -10.19 -7.85 12.65
C TYR A 95 -9.58 -8.91 11.71
N LEU A 96 -8.89 -8.50 10.65
CA LEU A 96 -8.15 -9.42 9.76
C LEU A 96 -7.02 -10.13 10.52
N LYS A 97 -6.36 -9.43 11.45
CA LYS A 97 -5.36 -10.03 12.32
C LYS A 97 -5.98 -11.10 13.21
N ASP A 98 -7.10 -10.81 13.87
CA ASP A 98 -7.79 -11.78 14.72
C ASP A 98 -8.22 -13.04 13.93
N ILE A 99 -8.67 -12.86 12.68
CA ILE A 99 -8.97 -13.99 11.76
C ILE A 99 -7.69 -14.79 11.44
N SER A 100 -6.54 -14.13 11.29
CA SER A 100 -5.27 -14.81 10.94
C SER A 100 -4.70 -15.65 12.08
N GLU A 101 -5.07 -15.33 13.32
CA GLU A 101 -4.61 -16.02 14.52
C GLU A 101 -5.47 -17.26 14.83
N GLU A 102 -6.62 -17.42 14.16
CA GLU A 102 -7.49 -18.59 14.31
C GLU A 102 -6.96 -19.79 13.50
N PRO A 103 -6.60 -20.93 14.12
CA PRO A 103 -5.91 -22.04 13.43
C PRO A 103 -6.66 -22.66 12.25
N MET A 104 -7.99 -22.58 12.24
CA MET A 104 -8.82 -23.13 11.17
C MET A 104 -9.04 -22.16 10.01
N PHE A 105 -8.57 -20.93 10.13
CA PHE A 105 -8.82 -19.86 9.16
C PHE A 105 -7.57 -19.54 8.34
N TYR A 106 -7.79 -19.31 7.05
CA TYR A 106 -6.77 -18.92 6.08
C TYR A 106 -7.26 -17.71 5.32
N GLN A 107 -6.34 -16.87 4.85
CA GLN A 107 -6.70 -15.62 4.18
C GLN A 107 -5.85 -15.41 2.93
N ILE A 108 -6.50 -14.96 1.86
CA ILE A 108 -5.85 -14.33 0.69
C ILE A 108 -6.40 -12.92 0.61
N ILE A 109 -5.51 -11.93 0.70
CA ILE A 109 -5.86 -10.51 0.65
C ILE A 109 -5.29 -9.92 -0.64
N LEU A 110 -6.18 -9.38 -1.47
CA LEU A 110 -5.86 -8.69 -2.71
C LEU A 110 -6.12 -7.20 -2.50
N THR A 111 -5.18 -6.35 -2.88
CA THR A 111 -5.37 -4.90 -2.79
C THR A 111 -4.49 -4.20 -3.81
N HIS A 112 -4.99 -3.09 -4.35
CA HIS A 112 -4.16 -2.17 -5.12
C HIS A 112 -3.58 -1.04 -4.24
N ASN A 113 -4.04 -0.94 -2.98
CA ASN A 113 -3.60 0.08 -2.04
C ASN A 113 -2.30 -0.35 -1.35
N PHE A 114 -1.18 0.22 -1.80
CA PHE A 114 0.14 -0.14 -1.31
C PHE A 114 0.35 0.16 0.19
N ASP A 115 -0.25 1.23 0.72
CA ASP A 115 -0.18 1.53 2.15
C ASP A 115 -0.93 0.51 3.00
N PHE A 116 -2.08 0.04 2.52
CA PHE A 116 -2.81 -1.05 3.16
C PHE A 116 -2.01 -2.34 3.11
N PHE A 117 -1.42 -2.68 1.96
CA PHE A 117 -0.50 -3.80 1.80
C PHE A 117 0.64 -3.77 2.83
N ARG A 118 1.39 -2.65 2.93
CA ARG A 118 2.47 -2.48 3.91
C ARG A 118 1.97 -2.67 5.35
N THR A 119 0.81 -2.09 5.67
CA THR A 119 0.23 -2.18 7.01
C THR A 119 -0.14 -3.62 7.39
N ILE A 120 -0.71 -4.39 6.46
CA ILE A 120 -1.04 -5.81 6.65
C ILE A 120 0.23 -6.64 6.81
N GLN A 121 1.21 -6.41 5.94
CA GLN A 121 2.49 -7.11 5.98
C GLN A 121 3.19 -6.93 7.33
N GLU A 122 3.19 -5.72 7.88
CA GLU A 122 3.85 -5.41 9.16
C GLU A 122 3.08 -5.91 10.38
N ARG A 123 1.73 -5.86 10.37
CA ARG A 123 0.91 -6.14 11.55
C ARG A 123 0.38 -7.57 11.65
N ILE A 124 0.21 -8.23 10.51
CA ILE A 124 -0.40 -9.58 10.43
C ILE A 124 0.67 -10.63 10.14
N LEU A 125 1.54 -10.40 9.16
CA LEU A 125 2.49 -11.42 8.68
C LEU A 125 3.84 -11.39 9.43
N THR A 126 3.89 -10.92 10.68
CA THR A 126 5.12 -10.58 11.42
C THR A 126 6.31 -11.54 11.26
N SER A 127 6.09 -12.86 11.30
CA SER A 127 7.13 -13.89 11.14
C SER A 127 7.39 -14.35 9.69
N ASN A 128 6.38 -14.29 8.81
CA ASN A 128 6.42 -14.84 7.44
C ASN A 128 6.17 -13.77 6.35
N LYS A 129 6.40 -12.50 6.68
CA LYS A 129 6.04 -11.34 5.85
C LYS A 129 6.65 -11.35 4.45
N TRP A 130 7.79 -12.00 4.27
CA TRP A 130 8.51 -12.01 3.00
C TRP A 130 8.10 -13.16 2.09
N ASP A 131 7.69 -14.29 2.67
CA ASP A 131 7.29 -15.47 1.91
C ASP A 131 5.83 -15.47 1.50
N ASN A 132 4.99 -14.71 2.22
CA ASN A 132 3.55 -14.64 2.01
C ASN A 132 3.08 -13.30 1.40
N SER A 133 3.98 -12.49 0.88
CA SER A 133 3.65 -11.19 0.26
C SER A 133 4.17 -11.11 -1.17
N PHE A 134 3.29 -10.72 -2.09
CA PHE A 134 3.57 -10.70 -3.52
C PHE A 134 3.06 -9.41 -4.15
N ILE A 135 3.82 -8.89 -5.12
CA ILE A 135 3.40 -7.82 -6.03
C ILE A 135 3.05 -8.47 -7.36
N ALA A 136 1.85 -8.20 -7.86
CA ALA A 136 1.44 -8.61 -9.18
C ALA A 136 1.94 -7.60 -10.22
N GLN A 137 2.83 -8.03 -11.11
CA GLN A 137 3.33 -7.23 -12.22
C GLN A 137 2.79 -7.80 -13.54
N ARG A 138 2.23 -6.93 -14.37
CA ARG A 138 1.78 -7.28 -15.71
C ARG A 138 2.94 -7.09 -16.70
N ASN A 139 3.38 -8.18 -17.32
CA ASN A 139 4.27 -8.17 -18.47
C ASN A 139 3.44 -8.20 -19.76
N LYS A 140 4.09 -8.25 -20.93
CA LYS A 140 3.39 -8.20 -22.23
C LYS A 140 2.29 -9.26 -22.36
N ASP A 141 2.58 -10.49 -21.93
CA ASP A 141 1.70 -11.64 -22.13
C ASP A 141 1.29 -12.37 -20.83
N GLU A 142 1.80 -11.96 -19.67
CA GLU A 142 1.55 -12.65 -18.40
C GLU A 142 1.44 -11.71 -17.19
N ILE A 143 0.93 -12.25 -16.09
CA ILE A 143 1.00 -11.61 -14.77
C ILE A 143 1.93 -12.45 -13.92
N VAL A 144 3.04 -11.86 -13.50
CA VAL A 144 4.01 -12.49 -12.60
C VAL A 144 3.77 -12.02 -11.17
N LEU A 145 3.91 -12.94 -10.22
CA LEU A 145 3.86 -12.64 -8.79
C LEU A 145 5.29 -12.57 -8.26
N ILE A 146 5.77 -11.35 -8.03
CA ILE A 146 7.11 -11.09 -7.52
C ILE A 146 7.01 -11.06 -6.00
N LYS A 147 7.85 -11.84 -5.31
CA LYS A 147 7.93 -11.74 -3.85
C LYS A 147 8.24 -10.29 -3.46
N ALA A 148 7.44 -9.71 -2.58
CA ALA A 148 7.68 -8.37 -2.04
C ALA A 148 8.86 -8.35 -1.02
N GLY A 149 9.80 -9.29 -1.18
CA GLY A 149 10.67 -9.89 -0.16
C GLY A 149 11.88 -9.07 0.29
N LYS A 150 11.83 -7.74 0.27
CA LYS A 150 12.96 -6.92 0.77
C LYS A 150 12.49 -5.74 1.60
N LYS A 151 13.32 -5.36 2.58
CA LYS A 151 13.13 -4.18 3.47
C LYS A 151 12.83 -2.89 2.68
N GLU A 152 13.32 -2.82 1.45
CA GLU A 152 13.17 -1.75 0.46
C GLU A 152 11.72 -1.34 0.21
N ILE A 153 10.80 -2.32 0.15
CA ILE A 153 9.38 -2.08 -0.14
C ILE A 153 8.65 -1.49 1.07
N THR A 154 9.06 -1.88 2.28
CA THR A 154 8.45 -1.42 3.54
C THR A 154 9.04 -0.10 4.04
N ASN A 155 10.36 0.06 3.96
CA ASN A 155 11.11 1.22 4.45
C ASN A 155 12.29 1.53 3.50
N PRO A 156 12.05 2.23 2.38
CA PRO A 156 13.10 2.57 1.42
C PRO A 156 14.15 3.51 2.03
N PHE A 157 13.78 4.35 3.00
CA PHE A 157 14.64 5.42 3.52
C PHE A 157 15.87 4.93 4.28
N GLU A 158 15.82 3.79 4.95
CA GLU A 158 17.00 3.22 5.62
C GLU A 158 18.08 2.87 4.62
N GLN A 159 17.71 2.18 3.53
CA GLN A 159 18.65 1.80 2.49
C GLN A 159 19.08 2.99 1.64
N TRP A 160 18.13 3.86 1.28
CA TRP A 160 18.45 5.05 0.52
C TRP A 160 19.50 5.90 1.23
N ARG A 161 19.44 6.05 2.55
CA ARG A 161 20.49 6.75 3.30
C ARG A 161 21.87 6.10 3.21
N GLN A 162 21.93 4.77 3.12
CA GLN A 162 23.18 4.02 3.04
C GLN A 162 23.77 3.98 1.63
N ASP A 163 22.93 4.15 0.61
CA ASP A 163 23.30 3.98 -0.79
C ASP A 163 23.27 5.30 -1.59
N ILE A 164 22.85 6.40 -0.97
CA ILE A 164 22.78 7.73 -1.61
C ILE A 164 24.12 8.20 -2.18
N ASP A 165 25.23 7.80 -1.58
CA ASP A 165 26.61 8.10 -2.01
C ASP A 165 27.21 7.04 -2.95
N LYS A 166 26.43 6.03 -3.33
CA LYS A 166 26.84 4.95 -4.25
C LYS A 166 25.99 4.94 -5.51
N GLU A 167 24.71 5.28 -5.38
CA GLU A 167 23.73 5.20 -6.45
C GLU A 167 23.18 6.58 -6.82
N LYS A 168 23.54 7.06 -8.02
CA LYS A 168 23.04 8.33 -8.57
C LYS A 168 21.50 8.36 -8.67
N LYS A 169 20.86 7.21 -8.89
CA LYS A 169 19.40 7.08 -8.94
C LYS A 169 18.74 7.49 -7.63
N ILE A 170 19.30 7.06 -6.50
CA ILE A 170 18.83 7.42 -5.16
C ILE A 170 19.12 8.91 -4.89
N PHE A 171 20.33 9.36 -5.20
CA PHE A 171 20.73 10.76 -5.05
C PHE A 171 19.76 11.73 -5.76
N VAL A 172 19.47 11.46 -7.02
CA VAL A 172 18.54 12.25 -7.85
C VAL A 172 17.11 12.15 -7.31
N ALA A 173 16.65 10.95 -6.93
CA ALA A 173 15.32 10.76 -6.36
C ALA A 173 15.11 11.52 -5.02
N CYS A 174 16.19 11.79 -4.28
CA CYS A 174 16.14 12.57 -3.05
C CYS A 174 15.96 14.07 -3.27
N ILE A 175 16.21 14.63 -4.46
CA ILE A 175 16.09 16.08 -4.73
C ILE A 175 14.71 16.62 -4.35
N PRO A 176 13.59 16.09 -4.89
CA PRO A 176 12.26 16.58 -4.53
C PRO A 176 11.90 16.30 -3.06
N PHE A 177 12.40 15.21 -2.50
CA PHE A 177 12.14 14.85 -1.11
C PHE A 177 12.78 15.85 -0.14
N VAL A 178 14.08 16.12 -0.30
CA VAL A 178 14.81 17.10 0.52
C VAL A 178 14.22 18.49 0.34
N ARG A 179 13.89 18.89 -0.90
CA ARG A 179 13.18 20.15 -1.19
C ARG A 179 11.89 20.26 -0.37
N ASN A 180 11.07 19.21 -0.33
CA ASN A 180 9.81 19.21 0.42
C ASN A 180 10.03 19.26 1.94
N LEU A 181 11.08 18.63 2.46
CA LEU A 181 11.44 18.74 3.87
C LEU A 181 11.85 20.17 4.25
N ILE A 182 12.60 20.85 3.37
CA ILE A 182 12.99 22.25 3.58
C ILE A 182 11.76 23.16 3.54
N ASP A 183 10.89 23.00 2.54
CA ASP A 183 9.62 23.74 2.45
C ASP A 183 8.81 23.62 3.74
N PHE A 184 8.72 22.40 4.29
CA PHE A 184 7.99 22.15 5.52
C PHE A 184 8.63 22.79 6.76
N LYS A 185 9.95 22.89 6.82
CA LYS A 185 10.68 23.43 8.00
C LYS A 185 10.86 24.95 7.95
N GLU A 186 11.16 25.47 6.76
CA GLU A 186 11.69 26.82 6.54
C GLU A 186 10.89 27.62 5.50
N GLY A 187 10.02 26.96 4.72
CA GLY A 187 9.30 27.58 3.62
C GLY A 187 10.21 27.86 2.41
N ASN A 188 9.99 29.00 1.75
CA ASN A 188 10.71 29.42 0.53
C ASN A 188 12.15 29.90 0.80
N SER A 189 12.98 29.09 1.49
CA SER A 189 14.39 29.41 1.76
C SER A 189 15.27 29.31 0.50
N GLU A 190 16.53 29.76 0.59
CA GLU A 190 17.47 29.68 -0.53
C GLU A 190 17.70 28.23 -1.00
N ASN A 191 17.87 27.30 -0.05
CA ASN A 191 18.03 25.88 -0.36
C ASN A 191 16.78 25.28 -1.03
N TYR A 192 15.59 25.72 -0.62
CA TYR A 192 14.34 25.34 -1.29
C TYR A 192 14.31 25.83 -2.74
N MET A 193 14.72 27.08 -2.98
CA MET A 193 14.75 27.66 -4.33
C MET A 193 15.80 26.96 -5.20
N LEU A 194 16.98 26.67 -4.65
CA LEU A 194 18.07 25.94 -5.31
C LEU A 194 17.62 24.57 -5.82
N LEU A 195 17.00 23.75 -4.95
CA LEU A 195 16.50 22.43 -5.36
C LEU A 195 15.28 22.56 -6.29
N THR A 196 14.48 23.61 -6.13
CA THR A 196 13.36 23.90 -7.04
C THR A 196 13.84 24.27 -8.44
N SER A 197 14.97 24.97 -8.58
CA SER A 197 15.60 25.26 -9.88
C SER A 197 15.92 23.98 -10.62
N LEU A 198 16.55 23.00 -9.96
CA LEU A 198 16.87 21.68 -10.54
C LEU A 198 15.62 20.93 -11.02
N LEU A 199 14.52 20.97 -10.26
CA LEU A 199 13.27 20.28 -10.63
C LEU A 199 12.56 20.89 -11.83
N HIS A 200 12.76 22.19 -12.09
CA HIS A 200 12.08 22.92 -13.16
C HIS A 200 13.00 23.34 -14.31
N ILE A 201 14.29 22.99 -14.24
CA ILE A 201 15.33 23.36 -15.21
C ILE A 201 15.28 24.87 -15.50
N LYS A 202 15.49 25.67 -14.44
CA LYS A 202 15.62 27.14 -14.55
C LYS A 202 17.01 27.55 -15.05
N ASP A 203 17.17 28.82 -15.40
CA ASP A 203 18.41 29.40 -15.97
C ASP A 203 19.68 29.12 -15.14
N ASP A 204 19.56 29.05 -13.81
CA ASP A 204 20.67 28.79 -12.88
C ASP A 204 21.05 27.31 -12.76
N SER A 205 20.19 26.38 -13.24
CA SER A 205 20.32 24.94 -13.05
C SER A 205 21.62 24.35 -13.60
N GLU A 206 22.10 24.90 -14.72
CA GLU A 206 23.35 24.45 -15.36
C GLU A 206 24.60 24.75 -14.53
N THR A 207 24.49 25.61 -13.51
CA THR A 207 25.59 26.02 -12.63
C THR A 207 25.53 25.34 -11.26
N ILE A 208 24.50 24.53 -11.00
CA ILE A 208 24.32 23.84 -9.72
C ILE A 208 25.15 22.55 -9.73
N ASN A 209 26.11 22.47 -8.82
CA ASN A 209 26.98 21.33 -8.63
C ASN A 209 26.66 20.58 -7.33
N VAL A 210 27.21 19.38 -7.17
CA VAL A 210 27.00 18.54 -5.98
C VAL A 210 27.38 19.28 -4.70
N GLY A 211 28.47 20.05 -4.71
CA GLY A 211 28.91 20.83 -3.57
C GLY A 211 27.89 21.86 -3.09
N LYS A 212 27.19 22.54 -4.01
CA LYS A 212 26.15 23.53 -3.69
C LYS A 212 24.92 22.92 -3.01
N ILE A 213 24.56 21.68 -3.34
CA ILE A 213 23.36 21.03 -2.75
C ILE A 213 23.69 20.15 -1.55
N LYS A 214 24.98 19.90 -1.28
CA LYS A 214 25.45 19.02 -0.21
C LYS A 214 24.96 19.45 1.17
N GLU A 215 25.04 20.75 1.48
CA GLU A 215 24.58 21.29 2.76
C GLU A 215 23.07 21.05 2.95
N ALA A 216 22.27 21.38 1.94
CA ALA A 216 20.83 21.14 1.95
C ALA A 216 20.48 19.66 2.22
N TYR A 217 21.26 18.72 1.71
CA TYR A 217 21.10 17.29 1.97
C TYR A 217 21.51 16.91 3.40
N LEU A 218 22.70 17.30 3.86
CA LEU A 218 23.24 16.92 5.19
C LEU A 218 22.43 17.51 6.35
N ASP A 219 21.85 18.69 6.16
CA ASP A 219 21.00 19.32 7.18
C ASP A 219 19.67 18.58 7.35
N ASN A 220 19.15 18.00 6.26
CA ASN A 220 17.82 17.39 6.23
C ASN A 220 17.81 15.88 6.36
N LEU A 221 18.89 15.20 5.95
CA LEU A 221 19.04 13.74 6.01
C LEU A 221 20.17 13.39 6.96
N LYS A 222 19.84 12.75 8.09
CA LYS A 222 20.85 12.31 9.06
C LYS A 222 21.44 10.95 8.68
N GLY A 223 22.75 10.81 8.87
CA GLY A 223 23.48 9.56 8.63
C GLY A 223 23.83 9.30 7.17
N ILE A 224 23.85 10.32 6.32
CA ILE A 224 24.31 10.22 4.94
C ILE A 224 25.73 10.78 4.79
N ASN A 225 26.45 10.31 3.78
CA ASN A 225 27.66 10.94 3.25
C ASN A 225 27.38 11.33 1.79
N LEU A 226 28.10 12.29 1.23
CA LEU A 226 28.11 12.63 -0.21
C LEU A 226 29.53 12.84 -0.76
N ASP A 227 30.55 12.48 0.02
CA ASP A 227 31.97 12.70 -0.33
C ASP A 227 32.47 11.81 -1.48
N ASN A 228 31.75 10.73 -1.80
CA ASN A 228 32.09 9.85 -2.93
C ASN A 228 31.83 10.50 -4.30
N TYR A 229 31.06 11.59 -4.35
CA TYR A 229 30.80 12.33 -5.57
C TYR A 229 31.78 13.50 -5.72
N ASP A 230 32.16 13.82 -6.96
CA ASP A 230 32.91 15.05 -7.22
C ASP A 230 32.01 16.26 -6.94
N GLN A 231 32.48 17.16 -6.08
CA GLN A 231 31.72 18.33 -5.66
C GLN A 231 31.54 19.36 -6.79
N ASN A 232 32.34 19.27 -7.85
CA ASN A 232 32.25 20.11 -9.04
C ASN A 232 31.31 19.53 -10.11
N ASP A 233 30.92 18.27 -10.01
CA ASP A 233 29.99 17.65 -10.96
C ASP A 233 28.67 18.40 -10.96
N LYS A 234 28.12 18.65 -12.15
CA LYS A 234 26.81 19.27 -12.29
C LYS A 234 25.73 18.27 -11.91
N VAL A 235 24.80 18.69 -11.06
CA VAL A 235 23.67 17.85 -10.65
C VAL A 235 22.78 17.52 -11.85
N LEU A 236 22.66 18.45 -12.79
CA LEU A 236 21.88 18.26 -14.01
C LEU A 236 22.43 17.11 -14.88
N ASP A 237 23.75 16.94 -14.95
CA ASP A 237 24.37 15.81 -15.66
C ASP A 237 24.02 14.48 -14.98
N TYR A 238 23.92 14.46 -13.65
CA TYR A 238 23.46 13.27 -12.92
C TYR A 238 22.00 12.96 -13.26
N ILE A 239 21.12 13.97 -13.29
CA ILE A 239 19.72 13.81 -13.66
C ILE A 239 19.59 13.22 -15.07
N TYR A 240 20.28 13.78 -16.06
CA TYR A 240 20.22 13.27 -17.44
C TYR A 240 20.82 11.87 -17.57
N SER A 241 21.98 11.62 -16.95
CA SER A 241 22.59 10.28 -16.99
C SER A 241 21.70 9.20 -16.38
N VAL A 242 20.96 9.53 -15.32
CA VAL A 242 19.98 8.62 -14.69
C VAL A 242 18.76 8.45 -15.59
N ALA A 243 18.27 9.51 -16.23
CA ALA A 243 17.15 9.44 -17.16
C ALA A 243 17.48 8.55 -18.37
N ASP A 244 18.64 8.76 -19.00
CA ASP A 244 19.12 7.96 -20.13
C ASP A 244 19.32 6.49 -19.73
N ALA A 245 19.85 6.23 -18.53
CA ALA A 245 19.99 4.88 -18.01
C ALA A 245 18.64 4.19 -17.80
N ILE A 246 17.63 4.90 -17.28
CA ILE A 246 16.27 4.36 -17.09
C ILE A 246 15.59 4.11 -18.45
N GLU A 247 15.82 4.95 -19.46
CA GLU A 247 15.30 4.71 -20.80
C GLU A 247 15.97 3.48 -21.46
N ALA A 248 17.28 3.33 -21.26
CA ALA A 248 18.06 2.19 -21.75
C ALA A 248 17.77 0.89 -20.98
N GLU A 249 17.35 0.99 -19.72
CA GLU A 249 16.68 -0.07 -18.94
C GLU A 249 15.32 -0.37 -19.63
N LYS A 250 15.37 -1.01 -20.81
CA LYS A 250 14.26 -1.87 -21.25
C LYS A 250 13.91 -2.71 -20.04
N ILE A 251 12.66 -2.65 -19.56
CA ILE A 251 12.13 -3.51 -18.50
C ILE A 251 12.73 -4.89 -18.75
N LYS A 252 13.74 -5.28 -17.95
CA LYS A 252 14.34 -6.59 -18.08
C LYS A 252 13.21 -7.54 -17.75
N ASP A 253 12.69 -8.23 -18.76
CA ASP A 253 12.02 -9.51 -18.54
C ASP A 253 13.05 -10.35 -17.78
N ASP A 254 12.89 -10.44 -16.46
CA ASP A 254 13.80 -11.13 -15.53
C ASP A 254 13.65 -12.65 -15.68
N SER A 255 13.76 -13.11 -16.93
CA SER A 255 13.74 -14.50 -17.38
C SER A 255 15.07 -15.22 -17.09
N SER A 256 15.99 -14.60 -16.35
CA SER A 256 17.30 -15.18 -16.01
C SER A 256 17.49 -15.44 -14.51
N ILE A 257 16.48 -15.99 -13.84
CA ILE A 257 16.68 -16.75 -12.60
C ILE A 257 16.02 -18.13 -12.72
N VAL A 258 16.38 -18.88 -13.76
CA VAL A 258 16.40 -20.34 -13.74
C VAL A 258 17.58 -20.77 -14.61
N ASP A 259 18.77 -20.85 -14.01
CA ASP A 259 19.80 -21.80 -14.39
C ASP A 259 20.88 -21.80 -13.31
N GLY A 260 20.81 -22.83 -12.46
CA GLY A 260 21.74 -23.08 -11.37
C GLY A 260 21.39 -24.42 -10.73
N ASN A 261 22.04 -25.46 -11.24
CA ASN A 261 21.97 -26.88 -10.85
C ASN A 261 21.86 -27.14 -9.35
#